data_AF-A0A438BPQ7-F1
#
_entry.id   AF-A0A438BPQ7-F1
#
_cell.length_a   1.000
_cell.length_b   1.000
_cell.length_c   1.000
_cell.angle_alpha   90.00
_cell.angle_beta   90.00
_cell.angle_gamma   90.00
#
_symmetry.space_group_name_H-M   'P 1'
#
loop_
_entity.id
_entity.type
_entity.pdbx_description
1 polymer ?
#
loop_
_entity_poly.entity_id
_entity_poly.type
_entity_poly.pdbx_seq_one_letter_code
_entity_poly.pdbx_strand_id
1 'polypeptide(L)'
;MDALATVVFIFSYVFSLLRISTAVDTINVNQHIRDGETITSAGGTFQLGFFSPGDSKNRFLGIWYKKVVPQTVVWVANRESPLTDSSGVLKVTQQGILVLVSGTNGILWNSNSSRSAQDPNAQLLESGNLVMRNGYDSDPENFLWQSFDYPCDTLLPGMKFGRNRVTGLDRYLSSWTSADDPSKVYGICKIDESPKCECMKGFRPKFQSNWDMADWSKGCVRSTPLDCQKGDGFVKYSGVKLPDTRNSWFDESMNLKECASLCLRNCSCTAYANSDIRGGGSGCLLWFDDLIDIRDFTQNGQEFYARMAASESEASSSINSSSKKKKKQVIVIFISITGIVFLSPVLILYVLKKRKKQLKKKEYMDHKSKEGENNEGQEHLDLPLFDLDTLLNATNNFSRDNKLGEGGFRPVYKGILQEGQEIAVKMMSKTSRQGLKEFKNEVESITKLQHRNLVKLLDVAFMAEKDVDL
;
A
#
# COMPACT_ATOMS: atom_id res chain seq x y z
N MET A 1 -6.90 -45.82 70.00
CA MET A 1 -5.68 -45.38 69.29
C MET A 1 -5.74 -45.70 67.80
N ASP A 2 -6.73 -46.47 67.33
CA ASP A 2 -6.75 -46.97 65.95
C ASP A 2 -7.21 -45.96 64.91
N ALA A 3 -8.19 -45.10 65.23
CA ALA A 3 -8.71 -44.12 64.27
C ALA A 3 -7.65 -43.11 63.81
N LEU A 4 -6.80 -42.64 64.74
CA LEU A 4 -5.71 -41.71 64.45
C LEU A 4 -4.63 -42.36 63.57
N ALA A 5 -4.30 -43.63 63.84
CA ALA A 5 -3.33 -44.38 63.06
C ALA A 5 -3.83 -44.59 61.61
N THR A 6 -5.10 -44.95 61.42
CA THR A 6 -5.69 -45.06 60.06
C THR A 6 -5.70 -43.73 59.31
N VAL A 7 -5.99 -42.61 59.97
CA VAL A 7 -5.97 -41.29 59.33
C VAL A 7 -4.55 -40.92 58.89
N VAL A 8 -3.53 -41.22 59.72
CA VAL A 8 -2.12 -40.98 59.37
C VAL A 8 -1.66 -41.87 58.21
N PHE A 9 -2.08 -43.14 58.16
CA PHE A 9 -1.79 -44.03 57.04
C PHE A 9 -2.48 -43.60 55.75
N ILE A 10 -3.72 -43.12 55.81
CA ILE A 10 -4.42 -42.58 54.64
C ILE A 10 -3.75 -41.29 54.17
N PHE A 11 -3.39 -40.37 55.08
CA PHE A 11 -2.69 -39.14 54.72
C PHE A 11 -1.31 -39.41 54.12
N SER A 12 -0.55 -40.40 54.63
CA SER A 12 0.75 -40.77 54.08
C SER A 12 0.63 -41.47 52.72
N TYR A 13 -0.43 -42.27 52.52
CA TYR A 13 -0.74 -42.88 51.22
C TYR A 13 -1.20 -41.84 50.18
N VAL A 14 -1.99 -40.85 50.59
CA VAL A 14 -2.39 -39.71 49.74
C VAL A 14 -1.19 -38.82 49.41
N PHE A 15 -0.28 -38.55 50.36
CA PHE A 15 0.95 -37.79 50.10
C PHE A 15 1.95 -38.52 49.20
N SER A 16 1.97 -39.86 49.23
CA SER A 16 2.83 -40.66 48.34
C SER A 16 2.27 -40.82 46.91
N LEU A 17 0.97 -40.56 46.71
CA LEU A 17 0.35 -40.42 45.39
C LEU A 17 0.52 -39.01 44.78
N LEU A 18 0.84 -37.99 45.60
CA LEU A 18 1.20 -36.66 45.13
C LEU A 18 2.60 -36.67 44.50
N ARG A 19 2.70 -37.08 43.23
CA ARG A 19 3.86 -36.81 42.38
C ARG A 19 3.94 -35.30 42.16
N ILE A 20 4.76 -34.59 42.93
CA ILE A 20 5.17 -33.23 42.60
C ILE A 20 6.09 -33.34 41.37
N SER A 21 5.52 -33.29 40.17
CA SER A 21 6.29 -33.18 38.94
C SER A 21 6.71 -31.72 38.80
N THR A 22 7.90 -31.36 39.30
CA THR A 22 8.49 -30.07 38.98
C THR A 22 8.68 -30.01 37.47
N ALA A 23 8.09 -28.99 36.83
CA ALA A 23 8.38 -28.71 35.44
C ALA A 23 9.90 -28.51 35.28
N VAL A 24 10.53 -29.34 34.46
CA VAL A 24 11.93 -29.13 34.07
C VAL A 24 11.93 -27.97 33.10
N ASP A 25 12.60 -26.88 33.46
CA ASP A 25 12.76 -25.66 32.65
C ASP A 25 14.17 -25.52 32.07
N THR A 26 15.09 -26.41 32.46
CA THR A 26 16.53 -26.32 32.19
C THR A 26 17.06 -27.60 31.52
N ILE A 27 17.97 -27.44 30.56
CA ILE A 27 18.70 -28.52 29.87
C ILE A 27 20.19 -28.34 30.17
N ASN A 28 20.78 -29.31 30.88
CA ASN A 28 22.22 -29.36 31.13
C ASN A 28 22.96 -30.12 30.01
N VAL A 29 24.30 -30.03 29.98
CA VAL A 29 25.15 -30.67 28.95
C VAL A 29 24.87 -32.17 28.75
N ASN A 30 24.55 -32.91 29.83
CA ASN A 30 24.30 -34.36 29.78
C ASN A 30 22.83 -34.71 29.47
N GLN A 31 21.99 -33.70 29.29
CA GLN A 31 20.57 -33.85 29.01
C GLN A 31 20.28 -33.48 27.55
N HIS A 32 19.21 -34.05 27.03
CA HIS A 32 18.73 -33.78 25.68
C HIS A 32 17.20 -33.87 25.67
N ILE A 33 16.59 -33.24 24.67
CA ILE A 33 15.16 -33.32 24.40
C ILE A 33 14.99 -34.01 23.06
N ARG A 34 14.17 -35.06 23.04
CA ARG A 34 13.72 -35.76 21.83
C ARG A 34 12.30 -35.36 21.48
N ASP A 35 11.88 -35.81 20.30
CA ASP A 35 10.48 -35.69 19.91
C ASP A 35 9.55 -36.38 20.94
N GLY A 36 8.48 -35.69 21.33
CA GLY A 36 7.56 -36.08 22.41
C GLY A 36 7.95 -35.57 23.80
N GLU A 37 9.21 -35.19 24.01
CA GLU A 37 9.68 -34.59 25.26
C GLU A 37 9.59 -33.06 25.20
N THR A 38 9.36 -32.43 26.36
CA THR A 38 9.25 -30.98 26.46
C THR A 38 9.86 -30.47 27.76
N ILE A 39 10.28 -29.21 27.73
CA ILE A 39 10.51 -28.42 28.96
C ILE A 39 9.44 -27.36 29.08
N THR A 40 9.10 -26.98 30.31
CA THR A 40 8.07 -26.00 30.62
C THR A 40 8.67 -24.91 31.48
N SER A 41 8.34 -23.64 31.20
CA SER A 41 8.79 -22.52 32.02
C SER A 41 8.32 -22.65 33.47
N ALA A 42 9.03 -22.06 34.42
CA ALA A 42 8.80 -22.27 35.86
C ALA A 42 7.33 -22.04 36.33
N GLY A 43 6.63 -21.06 35.77
CA GLY A 43 5.22 -20.74 36.06
C GLY A 43 4.21 -21.49 35.17
N GLY A 44 4.68 -22.28 34.20
CA GLY A 44 3.84 -23.12 33.36
C GLY A 44 3.14 -22.39 32.22
N THR A 45 3.58 -21.18 31.85
CA THR A 45 3.00 -20.39 30.75
C THR A 45 3.50 -20.87 29.38
N PHE A 46 4.80 -21.10 29.24
CA PHE A 46 5.44 -21.48 27.98
C PHE A 46 5.95 -22.91 28.02
N GLN A 47 5.98 -23.55 26.85
CA GLN A 47 6.52 -24.89 26.67
C GLN A 47 7.38 -24.92 25.40
N LEU A 48 8.54 -25.58 25.48
CA LEU A 48 9.45 -25.82 24.36
C LEU A 48 9.46 -27.31 24.02
N GLY A 49 9.38 -27.63 22.73
CA GLY A 49 9.53 -29.00 22.24
C GLY A 49 9.34 -29.11 20.73
N PHE A 50 9.18 -30.35 20.27
CA PHE A 50 8.95 -30.66 18.85
C PHE A 50 7.48 -30.61 18.49
N PHE A 51 7.15 -30.05 17.33
CA PHE A 51 5.78 -29.95 16.84
C PHE A 51 5.71 -30.00 15.30
N SER A 52 4.50 -30.20 14.79
CA SER A 52 4.15 -30.07 13.37
C SER A 52 2.99 -29.08 13.26
N PRO A 53 3.14 -27.98 12.51
CA PRO A 53 2.04 -27.04 12.30
C PRO A 53 0.99 -27.63 11.36
N GLY A 54 -0.26 -27.63 11.80
CA GLY A 54 -1.43 -28.14 11.05
C GLY A 54 -1.18 -29.50 10.39
N ASP A 55 -1.26 -29.58 9.07
CA ASP A 55 -1.13 -30.83 8.29
C ASP A 55 0.31 -31.10 7.80
N SER A 56 1.28 -30.31 8.27
CA SER A 56 2.67 -30.43 7.86
C SER A 56 3.28 -31.78 8.26
N LYS A 57 3.95 -32.44 7.32
CA LYS A 57 4.76 -33.64 7.59
C LYS A 57 6.13 -33.32 8.18
N ASN A 58 6.51 -32.04 8.18
CA ASN A 58 7.77 -31.59 8.72
C ASN A 58 7.70 -31.43 10.24
N ARG A 59 8.84 -31.62 10.91
CA ARG A 59 9.01 -31.42 12.34
C ARG A 59 9.87 -30.19 12.62
N PHE A 60 9.44 -29.41 13.58
CA PHE A 60 10.08 -28.17 14.01
C PHE A 60 10.26 -28.16 15.52
N LEU A 61 11.33 -27.52 15.97
CA LEU A 61 11.52 -27.17 17.37
C LEU A 61 10.96 -25.77 17.59
N GLY A 62 10.04 -25.61 18.55
CA GLY A 62 9.43 -24.32 18.82
C GLY A 62 8.94 -24.13 20.24
N ILE A 63 8.58 -22.89 20.55
CA ILE A 63 8.02 -22.47 21.84
C ILE A 63 6.56 -22.09 21.60
N TRP A 64 5.67 -22.52 22.49
CA TRP A 64 4.23 -22.18 22.43
C TRP A 64 3.66 -21.91 23.83
N TYR A 65 2.47 -21.30 23.86
CA TYR A 65 1.69 -21.18 25.09
C TYR A 65 1.12 -22.54 25.51
N LYS A 66 1.49 -23.02 26.70
CA LYS A 66 1.12 -24.36 27.18
C LYS A 66 -0.39 -24.54 27.40
N LYS A 67 -1.07 -23.49 27.87
CA LYS A 67 -2.47 -23.53 28.31
C LYS A 67 -3.47 -22.98 27.28
N VAL A 68 -3.03 -22.64 26.07
CA VAL A 68 -3.85 -22.04 25.02
C VAL A 68 -4.13 -23.07 23.94
N VAL A 69 -5.41 -23.20 23.55
CA VAL A 69 -5.88 -24.08 22.47
C VAL A 69 -6.70 -23.24 21.48
N PRO A 70 -6.44 -23.31 20.16
CA PRO A 70 -5.43 -24.15 19.48
C PRO A 70 -3.99 -23.73 19.81
N GLN A 71 -3.05 -24.66 19.60
CA GLN A 71 -1.64 -24.46 19.93
C GLN A 71 -1.09 -23.20 19.24
N THR A 72 -0.69 -22.21 20.05
CA THR A 72 -0.19 -20.93 19.55
C THR A 72 1.33 -20.90 19.70
N VAL A 73 2.03 -21.10 18.58
CA VAL A 73 3.49 -21.11 18.51
C VAL A 73 4.01 -19.67 18.38
N VAL A 74 4.99 -19.32 19.21
CA VAL A 74 5.52 -17.96 19.33
C VAL A 74 6.98 -17.83 18.85
N TRP A 75 7.68 -18.96 18.71
CA TRP A 75 9.06 -19.01 18.23
C TRP A 75 9.40 -20.37 17.63
N VAL A 76 10.21 -20.40 16.56
CA VAL A 76 10.63 -21.62 15.84
C VAL A 76 12.12 -21.55 15.52
N ALA A 77 12.89 -22.56 15.93
CA ALA A 77 14.34 -22.60 15.75
C ALA A 77 14.72 -22.89 14.29
N ASN A 78 14.32 -24.06 13.78
CA ASN A 78 14.75 -24.62 12.51
C ASN A 78 13.76 -24.32 11.37
N ARG A 79 13.22 -23.09 11.33
CA ARG A 79 12.19 -22.67 10.37
C ARG A 79 12.60 -22.74 8.89
N GLU A 80 13.90 -22.71 8.60
CA GLU A 80 14.47 -22.84 7.25
C GLU A 80 15.03 -24.25 6.96
N SER A 81 15.09 -25.11 7.98
CA SER A 81 15.71 -26.44 7.89
C SER A 81 14.89 -27.45 8.69
N PRO A 82 13.68 -27.78 8.22
CA PRO A 82 12.80 -28.73 8.88
C PRO A 82 13.40 -30.12 8.98
N LEU A 83 12.97 -30.86 10.01
CA LEU A 83 13.14 -32.31 10.08
C LEU A 83 12.04 -32.98 9.24
N THR A 84 12.37 -34.07 8.56
CA THR A 84 11.41 -34.88 7.80
C THR A 84 10.89 -36.10 8.58
N ASP A 85 11.39 -36.31 9.79
CA ASP A 85 11.05 -37.39 10.69
C ASP A 85 11.09 -36.93 12.17
N SER A 86 10.81 -37.84 13.11
CA SER A 86 10.83 -37.59 14.56
C SER A 86 12.19 -37.90 15.20
N SER A 87 13.28 -37.92 14.43
CA SER A 87 14.62 -38.31 14.93
C SER A 87 15.41 -37.16 15.57
N GLY A 88 14.81 -35.96 15.59
CA GLY A 88 15.42 -34.74 16.10
C GLY A 88 15.84 -34.83 17.57
N VAL A 89 17.00 -34.26 17.89
CA VAL A 89 17.52 -34.16 19.25
C VAL A 89 18.06 -32.76 19.49
N LEU A 90 17.51 -32.07 20.50
CA LEU A 90 18.04 -30.82 21.02
C LEU A 90 18.96 -31.12 22.20
N LYS A 91 20.18 -30.58 22.20
CA LYS A 91 21.14 -30.74 23.29
C LYS A 91 22.07 -29.54 23.44
N VAL A 92 22.68 -29.42 24.62
CA VAL A 92 23.69 -28.40 24.91
C VAL A 92 25.09 -29.01 24.78
N THR A 93 26.00 -28.33 24.10
CA THR A 93 27.41 -28.75 24.01
C THR A 93 28.21 -28.29 25.22
N GLN A 94 29.35 -28.94 25.49
CA GLN A 94 30.29 -28.52 26.56
C GLN A 94 30.78 -27.08 26.39
N GLN A 95 30.80 -26.56 25.15
CA GLN A 95 31.22 -25.19 24.84
C GLN A 95 30.12 -24.15 25.10
N GLY A 96 28.88 -24.56 25.35
CA GLY A 96 27.76 -23.66 25.60
C GLY A 96 27.00 -23.28 24.34
N ILE A 97 26.90 -24.20 23.38
CA ILE A 97 26.11 -24.02 22.16
C ILE A 97 24.86 -24.91 22.26
N LEU A 98 23.68 -24.34 22.03
CA LEU A 98 22.45 -25.10 21.87
C LEU A 98 22.41 -25.62 20.43
N VAL A 99 22.30 -26.93 20.25
CA VAL A 99 22.36 -27.57 18.93
C VAL A 99 21.18 -28.49 18.72
N LEU A 100 20.55 -28.35 17.56
CA LEU A 100 19.56 -29.28 17.04
C LEU A 100 20.22 -30.20 16.01
N VAL A 101 20.18 -31.51 16.25
CA VAL A 101 20.71 -32.53 15.34
C VAL A 101 19.60 -33.45 14.84
N SER A 102 19.80 -33.99 13.64
CA SER A 102 19.00 -35.07 13.06
C SER A 102 19.43 -36.45 13.60
N GLY A 103 18.65 -37.50 13.30
CA GLY A 103 18.97 -38.89 13.67
C GLY A 103 20.28 -39.43 13.09
N THR A 104 20.78 -38.83 12.00
CA THR A 104 22.09 -39.14 11.40
C THR A 104 23.23 -38.32 12.02
N ASN A 105 22.97 -37.57 13.10
CA ASN A 105 23.88 -36.61 13.75
C ASN A 105 24.26 -35.39 12.89
N GLY A 106 23.58 -35.14 11.78
CA GLY A 106 23.73 -33.88 11.03
C GLY A 106 23.17 -32.69 11.82
N ILE A 107 23.92 -31.60 11.92
CA ILE A 107 23.48 -30.35 12.59
C ILE A 107 22.49 -29.62 11.68
N LEU A 108 21.29 -29.36 12.19
CA LEU A 108 20.23 -28.64 11.47
C LEU A 108 20.15 -27.16 11.88
N TRP A 109 20.40 -26.87 13.15
CA TRP A 109 20.35 -25.53 13.70
C TRP A 109 21.25 -25.43 14.94
N ASN A 110 21.81 -24.25 15.19
CA ASN A 110 22.52 -23.96 16.44
C ASN A 110 22.41 -22.49 16.85
N SER A 111 22.68 -22.20 18.12
CA SER A 111 22.62 -20.86 18.70
C SER A 111 23.81 -19.94 18.36
N ASN A 112 24.80 -20.41 17.59
CA ASN A 112 26.02 -19.69 17.20
C ASN A 112 26.60 -18.76 18.29
N SER A 113 27.32 -19.34 19.26
CA SER A 113 27.91 -18.59 20.37
C SER A 113 29.41 -18.36 20.15
N SER A 114 29.86 -17.12 20.36
CA SER A 114 31.26 -16.69 20.14
C SER A 114 32.18 -16.93 21.34
N ARG A 115 31.61 -17.22 22.53
CA ARG A 115 32.32 -17.43 23.79
C ARG A 115 32.15 -18.88 24.23
N SER A 116 33.24 -19.52 24.68
CA SER A 116 33.17 -20.80 25.38
C SER A 116 32.70 -20.58 26.81
N ALA A 117 31.78 -21.41 27.28
CA ALA A 117 31.26 -21.38 28.64
C ALA A 117 31.86 -22.49 29.53
N GLN A 118 31.71 -22.34 30.83
CA GLN A 118 32.04 -23.35 31.83
C GLN A 118 30.74 -23.79 32.52
N ASP A 119 30.44 -25.08 32.43
CA ASP A 119 29.17 -25.65 32.91
C ASP A 119 27.91 -24.95 32.35
N PRO A 120 27.74 -24.91 31.01
CA PRO A 120 26.62 -24.23 30.40
C PRO A 120 25.30 -24.99 30.54
N ASN A 121 24.21 -24.24 30.61
CA ASN A 121 22.85 -24.77 30.52
C ASN A 121 21.97 -23.90 29.61
N ALA A 122 20.92 -24.52 29.07
CA ALA A 122 19.83 -23.82 28.41
C ALA A 122 18.63 -23.75 29.35
N GLN A 123 17.97 -22.61 29.45
CA GLN A 123 16.80 -22.43 30.32
C GLN A 123 15.66 -21.71 29.60
N LEU A 124 14.44 -22.22 29.74
CA LEU A 124 13.22 -21.54 29.29
C LEU A 124 12.65 -20.67 30.41
N LEU A 125 12.78 -19.35 30.28
CA LEU A 125 12.28 -18.40 31.27
C LEU A 125 10.76 -18.24 31.20
N GLU A 126 10.16 -17.74 32.28
CA GLU A 126 8.71 -17.48 32.34
C GLU A 126 8.22 -16.40 31.37
N SER A 127 9.13 -15.58 30.84
CA SER A 127 8.85 -14.65 29.74
C SER A 127 8.68 -15.35 28.38
N GLY A 128 9.03 -16.64 28.26
CA GLY A 128 9.13 -17.35 27.00
C GLY A 128 10.49 -17.20 26.30
N ASN A 129 11.44 -16.49 26.93
CA ASN A 129 12.80 -16.38 26.43
C ASN A 129 13.59 -17.65 26.73
N LEU A 130 14.10 -18.31 25.68
CA LEU A 130 15.01 -19.44 25.81
C LEU A 130 16.44 -18.90 25.80
N VAL A 131 17.17 -19.10 26.89
CA VAL A 131 18.49 -18.49 27.10
C VAL A 131 19.57 -19.54 27.30
N MET A 132 20.78 -19.21 26.87
CA MET A 132 22.00 -19.96 27.18
C MET A 132 22.78 -19.23 28.27
N ARG A 133 23.09 -19.92 29.36
CA ARG A 133 23.81 -19.38 30.51
C ARG A 133 25.17 -20.05 30.69
N ASN A 134 26.07 -19.29 31.30
CA ASN A 134 27.33 -19.80 31.83
C ASN A 134 27.13 -20.12 33.32
N GLY A 135 27.48 -21.33 33.77
CA GLY A 135 27.10 -21.83 35.11
C GLY A 135 27.72 -21.05 36.26
N TYR A 136 28.91 -20.48 36.07
CA TYR A 136 29.64 -19.72 37.08
C TYR A 136 29.46 -18.20 36.97
N ASP A 137 28.60 -17.72 36.08
CA ASP A 137 28.35 -16.28 35.95
C ASP A 137 27.38 -15.82 37.04
N SER A 138 27.79 -14.80 37.79
CA SER A 138 26.98 -14.21 38.87
C SER A 138 25.95 -13.21 38.35
N ASP A 139 26.08 -12.75 37.10
CA ASP A 139 25.10 -11.87 36.48
C ASP A 139 23.96 -12.68 35.83
N PRO A 140 22.73 -12.63 36.38
CA PRO A 140 21.60 -13.38 35.85
C PRO A 140 21.11 -12.87 34.49
N GLU A 141 21.59 -11.75 33.97
CA GLU A 141 21.22 -11.21 32.65
C GLU A 141 22.32 -11.39 31.58
N ASN A 142 23.51 -11.87 31.96
CA ASN A 142 24.61 -12.08 31.02
C ASN A 142 24.46 -13.39 30.22
N PHE A 143 23.55 -13.38 29.25
CA PHE A 143 23.29 -14.54 28.40
C PHE A 143 24.38 -14.71 27.32
N LEU A 144 24.75 -15.97 27.07
CA LEU A 144 25.60 -16.35 25.93
C LEU A 144 24.84 -16.26 24.60
N TRP A 145 23.52 -16.52 24.67
CA TRP A 145 22.57 -16.44 23.57
C TRP A 145 21.14 -16.38 24.14
N GLN A 146 20.20 -15.79 23.41
CA GLN A 146 18.79 -15.78 23.78
C GLN A 146 17.87 -15.82 22.55
N SER A 147 16.72 -16.47 22.64
CA SER A 147 15.75 -16.56 21.55
C SER A 147 15.11 -15.21 21.23
N PHE A 148 15.01 -14.32 22.21
CA PHE A 148 14.46 -12.97 22.04
C PHE A 148 15.29 -12.08 21.09
N ASP A 149 16.53 -12.47 20.81
CA ASP A 149 17.39 -11.82 19.82
C ASP A 149 17.09 -12.26 18.38
N TYR A 150 16.33 -13.34 18.20
CA TYR A 150 15.97 -13.92 16.91
C TYR A 150 14.45 -14.16 16.80
N PRO A 151 13.63 -13.09 16.78
CA PRO A 151 12.18 -13.20 16.61
C PRO A 151 11.76 -13.97 15.36
N CYS A 152 10.62 -14.65 15.45
CA CYS A 152 9.92 -15.22 14.29
C CYS A 152 8.87 -14.24 13.78
N ASP A 153 7.59 -14.59 13.83
CA ASP A 153 6.45 -13.76 13.43
C ASP A 153 5.74 -13.11 14.62
N THR A 154 6.12 -13.48 15.85
CA THR A 154 5.49 -13.04 17.10
C THR A 154 6.43 -12.19 17.96
N LEU A 155 5.90 -11.13 18.56
CA LEU A 155 6.60 -10.30 19.55
C LEU A 155 5.98 -10.51 20.94
N LEU A 156 6.75 -11.10 21.86
CA LEU A 156 6.34 -11.34 23.24
C LEU A 156 6.67 -10.13 24.15
N PRO A 157 5.97 -9.98 25.29
CA PRO A 157 6.34 -9.00 26.30
C PRO A 157 7.81 -9.15 26.73
N GLY A 158 8.55 -8.03 26.76
CA GLY A 158 9.98 -8.00 27.09
C GLY A 158 10.92 -8.22 25.90
N MET A 159 10.42 -8.62 24.72
CA MET A 159 11.23 -8.66 23.50
C MET A 159 11.59 -7.24 23.04
N LYS A 160 12.82 -7.10 22.54
CA LYS A 160 13.29 -5.86 21.92
C LYS A 160 13.08 -5.94 20.41
N PHE A 161 12.64 -4.85 19.81
CA PHE A 161 12.47 -4.73 18.36
C PHE A 161 13.40 -3.64 17.81
N GLY A 162 13.97 -3.87 16.63
CA GLY A 162 14.93 -3.00 15.96
C GLY A 162 16.40 -3.28 16.29
N ARG A 163 17.27 -2.38 15.80
CA ARG A 163 18.72 -2.57 15.79
C ARG A 163 19.39 -2.21 17.11
N ASN A 164 20.16 -3.15 17.65
CA ASN A 164 21.11 -2.89 18.73
C ASN A 164 22.31 -2.11 18.17
N ARG A 165 22.49 -0.86 18.59
CA ARG A 165 23.59 0.00 18.12
C ARG A 165 24.97 -0.44 18.62
N VAL A 166 25.05 -1.23 19.70
CA VAL A 166 26.31 -1.72 20.26
C VAL A 166 26.75 -3.00 19.54
N THR A 167 25.87 -3.99 19.43
CA THR A 167 26.22 -5.29 18.83
C THR A 167 25.97 -5.35 17.32
N GLY A 168 25.27 -4.36 16.75
CA GLY A 168 24.85 -4.34 15.35
C GLY A 168 23.68 -5.26 15.02
N LEU A 169 23.26 -6.13 15.95
CA LEU A 169 22.18 -7.10 15.78
C LEU A 169 20.83 -6.41 15.50
N ASP A 170 20.17 -6.78 14.41
CA ASP A 170 18.85 -6.28 14.05
C ASP A 170 17.75 -7.29 14.37
N ARG A 171 16.79 -6.89 15.21
CA ARG A 171 15.66 -7.74 15.64
C ARG A 171 14.41 -7.33 14.88
N TYR A 172 13.95 -8.19 13.98
CA TYR A 172 12.77 -7.93 13.17
C TYR A 172 11.88 -9.17 13.12
N LEU A 173 10.59 -8.94 12.85
CA LEU A 173 9.60 -10.00 12.71
C LEU A 173 9.47 -10.40 11.24
N SER A 174 9.31 -11.69 10.99
CA SER A 174 9.07 -12.27 9.67
C SER A 174 7.99 -13.35 9.76
N SER A 175 6.90 -13.15 9.01
CA SER A 175 5.74 -14.03 8.98
C SER A 175 6.10 -15.45 8.53
N TRP A 176 5.23 -16.39 8.85
CA TRP A 176 5.25 -17.73 8.27
C TRP A 176 4.83 -17.69 6.80
N THR A 177 5.18 -18.73 6.04
CA THR A 177 4.80 -18.88 4.63
C THR A 177 3.35 -19.26 4.48
N SER A 178 2.86 -20.13 5.36
CA SER A 178 1.45 -20.51 5.46
C SER A 178 1.13 -20.97 6.89
N ALA A 179 -0.12 -21.37 7.16
CA ALA A 179 -0.49 -21.94 8.45
C ALA A 179 0.29 -23.24 8.78
N ASP A 180 0.73 -23.97 7.76
CA ASP A 180 1.42 -25.26 7.87
C ASP A 180 2.93 -25.16 7.57
N ASP A 181 3.44 -23.96 7.26
CA ASP A 181 4.83 -23.74 6.87
C ASP A 181 5.44 -22.47 7.51
N PRO A 182 6.33 -22.61 8.51
CA PRO A 182 6.95 -21.49 9.21
C PRO A 182 8.14 -20.83 8.48
N SER A 183 8.52 -21.26 7.27
CA SER A 183 9.60 -20.64 6.48
C SER A 183 9.31 -19.17 6.08
N LYS A 184 10.32 -18.39 5.65
CA LYS A 184 10.20 -16.95 5.29
C LYS A 184 9.78 -16.72 3.81
N VAL A 185 9.09 -15.60 3.48
CA VAL A 185 8.53 -15.28 2.13
C VAL A 185 9.14 -14.03 1.45
N TYR A 186 9.10 -14.03 0.10
CA TYR A 186 9.41 -12.93 -0.83
C TYR A 186 8.14 -12.35 -1.55
N GLY A 187 7.60 -11.19 -1.14
CA GLY A 187 6.49 -10.51 -1.86
C GLY A 187 5.96 -9.21 -1.21
N ILE A 188 5.28 -8.34 -1.98
CA ILE A 188 4.53 -7.16 -1.48
C ILE A 188 3.09 -7.57 -1.17
N CYS A 189 2.69 -7.45 0.09
CA CYS A 189 1.34 -7.79 0.51
C CYS A 189 0.57 -6.54 0.96
N LYS A 190 -0.65 -6.40 0.43
CA LYS A 190 -1.64 -5.37 0.78
C LYS A 190 -2.61 -6.00 1.77
N ILE A 191 -2.82 -5.33 2.90
CA ILE A 191 -3.64 -5.86 4.01
C ILE A 191 -5.14 -5.78 3.68
N ASP A 192 -5.55 -4.86 2.79
CA ASP A 192 -6.95 -4.42 2.66
C ASP A 192 -7.65 -4.81 1.34
N GLU A 193 -6.98 -5.48 0.38
CA GLU A 193 -7.56 -5.86 -0.91
C GLU A 193 -7.17 -7.31 -1.32
N SER A 194 -8.10 -8.03 -1.99
CA SER A 194 -7.81 -9.33 -2.61
C SER A 194 -7.46 -9.15 -4.09
N PRO A 195 -6.35 -9.75 -4.59
CA PRO A 195 -5.47 -10.71 -3.91
C PRO A 195 -4.47 -10.06 -2.93
N LYS A 196 -4.19 -10.76 -1.82
CA LYS A 196 -3.40 -10.24 -0.68
C LYS A 196 -1.96 -9.87 -1.04
N CYS A 197 -1.36 -10.48 -2.07
CA CYS A 197 -0.02 -10.14 -2.53
C CYS A 197 0.00 -10.05 -4.07
N GLU A 198 0.66 -9.01 -4.59
CA GLU A 198 0.71 -8.70 -6.02
C GLU A 198 2.17 -8.59 -6.47
N CYS A 199 2.49 -9.06 -7.68
CA CYS A 199 3.80 -8.80 -8.26
C CYS A 199 3.93 -7.32 -8.61
N MET A 200 5.11 -6.76 -8.31
CA MET A 200 5.48 -5.43 -8.76
C MET A 200 5.37 -5.31 -10.29
N LYS A 201 5.07 -4.11 -10.79
CA LYS A 201 4.98 -3.86 -12.22
C LYS A 201 6.27 -4.25 -12.96
N GLY A 202 6.16 -5.07 -14.00
CA GLY A 202 7.32 -5.62 -14.73
C GLY A 202 7.88 -6.91 -14.10
N PHE A 203 7.23 -7.41 -13.05
CA PHE A 203 7.43 -8.75 -12.54
C PHE A 203 6.19 -9.60 -12.80
N ARG A 204 6.39 -10.91 -12.86
CA ARG A 204 5.34 -11.92 -12.99
C ARG A 204 5.54 -13.03 -11.97
N PRO A 205 4.49 -13.77 -11.59
CA PRO A 205 4.63 -14.92 -10.71
C PRO A 205 5.67 -15.90 -11.26
N LYS A 206 6.53 -16.41 -10.38
CA LYS A 206 7.48 -17.46 -10.77
C LYS A 206 6.73 -18.71 -11.28
N PHE A 207 5.60 -19.01 -10.65
CA PHE A 207 4.68 -20.08 -11.04
C PHE A 207 3.24 -19.57 -10.99
N GLN A 208 2.61 -19.44 -12.15
CA GLN A 208 1.23 -18.93 -12.26
C GLN A 208 0.22 -19.82 -11.53
N SER A 209 0.39 -21.15 -11.62
CA SER A 209 -0.45 -22.14 -10.94
C SER A 209 -0.55 -21.93 -9.43
N ASN A 210 0.56 -21.54 -8.78
CA ASN A 210 0.58 -21.27 -7.35
C ASN A 210 -0.18 -19.98 -7.03
N TRP A 211 0.02 -18.95 -7.84
CA TRP A 211 -0.69 -17.67 -7.72
C TRP A 211 -2.21 -17.83 -7.87
N ASP A 212 -2.66 -18.66 -8.80
CA ASP A 212 -4.07 -18.97 -9.04
C ASP A 212 -4.71 -19.74 -7.87
N MET A 213 -3.90 -20.47 -7.08
CA MET A 213 -4.29 -21.13 -5.84
C MET A 213 -4.07 -20.27 -4.59
N ALA A 214 -3.76 -18.98 -4.75
CA ALA A 214 -3.39 -18.06 -3.67
C ALA A 214 -2.15 -18.48 -2.85
N ASP A 215 -1.26 -19.27 -3.43
CA ASP A 215 0.08 -19.56 -2.92
C ASP A 215 1.11 -18.61 -3.56
N TRP A 216 1.57 -17.64 -2.77
CA TRP A 216 2.54 -16.62 -3.20
C TRP A 216 3.99 -16.94 -2.79
N SER A 217 4.24 -18.13 -2.22
CA SER A 217 5.52 -18.50 -1.59
C SER A 217 6.74 -18.42 -2.51
N LYS A 218 6.54 -18.67 -3.81
CA LYS A 218 7.61 -18.66 -4.81
C LYS A 218 7.94 -17.27 -5.36
N GLY A 219 7.22 -16.25 -4.90
CA GLY A 219 7.44 -14.85 -5.25
C GLY A 219 7.30 -14.57 -6.74
N CYS A 220 7.92 -13.47 -7.15
CA CYS A 220 7.87 -12.98 -8.53
C CYS A 220 9.27 -12.95 -9.15
N VAL A 221 9.31 -13.09 -10.46
CA VAL A 221 10.51 -12.93 -11.29
C VAL A 221 10.30 -11.79 -12.27
N ARG A 222 11.38 -11.17 -12.76
CA ARG A 222 11.26 -10.15 -13.81
C ARG A 222 10.58 -10.75 -15.04
N SER A 223 9.65 -10.00 -15.61
CA SER A 223 8.96 -10.41 -16.83
C SER A 223 9.94 -10.41 -18.01
N THR A 224 10.79 -9.39 -18.08
CA THR A 224 11.88 -9.27 -19.06
C THR A 224 13.25 -9.38 -18.37
N PRO A 225 14.17 -10.23 -18.84
CA PRO A 225 15.54 -10.29 -18.33
C PRO A 225 16.28 -8.95 -18.47
N LEU A 226 17.20 -8.67 -17.54
CA LEU A 226 18.05 -7.48 -17.60
C LEU A 226 19.12 -7.63 -18.69
N ASP A 227 19.47 -6.51 -19.31
CA ASP A 227 20.57 -6.40 -20.26
C ASP A 227 21.38 -5.15 -19.94
N CYS A 228 22.36 -5.34 -19.05
CA CYS A 228 23.24 -4.28 -18.56
C CYS A 228 23.96 -3.52 -19.69
N GLN A 229 24.14 -4.14 -20.86
CA GLN A 229 24.89 -3.58 -21.99
C GLN A 229 23.98 -2.81 -22.96
N LYS A 230 22.74 -3.26 -23.19
CA LYS A 230 21.79 -2.60 -24.12
C LYS A 230 20.92 -1.53 -23.47
N GLY A 231 21.20 -1.22 -22.21
CA GLY A 231 20.53 -0.16 -21.46
C GLY A 231 19.44 -0.72 -20.57
N ASP A 232 19.76 -0.94 -19.30
CA ASP A 232 18.72 -1.07 -18.28
C ASP A 232 18.22 0.31 -17.88
N GLY A 233 17.03 0.35 -17.29
CA GLY A 233 16.48 1.54 -16.66
C GLY A 233 15.97 1.23 -15.26
N PHE A 234 15.24 2.19 -14.70
CA PHE A 234 14.69 2.07 -13.36
C PHE A 234 13.20 2.37 -13.34
N VAL A 235 12.46 1.59 -12.56
CA VAL A 235 11.05 1.81 -12.26
C VAL A 235 10.91 2.27 -10.82
N LYS A 236 10.21 3.39 -10.62
CA LYS A 236 9.95 3.97 -9.31
C LYS A 236 8.76 3.28 -8.63
N TYR A 237 8.96 2.86 -7.40
CA TYR A 237 7.92 2.39 -6.49
C TYR A 237 7.81 3.38 -5.33
N SER A 238 6.58 3.78 -4.99
CA SER A 238 6.28 4.78 -3.95
C SER A 238 5.30 4.21 -2.95
N GLY A 239 5.30 4.74 -1.73
CA GLY A 239 4.34 4.34 -0.70
C GLY A 239 4.62 2.94 -0.16
N VAL A 240 5.90 2.53 -0.12
CA VAL A 240 6.28 1.17 0.29
C VAL A 240 7.32 1.17 1.41
N LYS A 241 7.35 0.12 2.21
CA LYS A 241 8.52 -0.20 3.05
C LYS A 241 9.68 -0.56 2.12
N LEU A 242 10.86 0.02 2.33
CA LEU A 242 12.05 -0.32 1.54
C LEU A 242 12.40 -1.82 1.67
N PRO A 243 12.98 -2.42 0.61
CA PRO A 243 13.43 -3.81 0.67
C PRO A 243 14.47 -4.02 1.79
N ASP A 244 14.57 -5.26 2.26
CA ASP A 244 15.57 -5.66 3.26
C ASP A 244 16.98 -5.18 2.90
N THR A 245 17.68 -4.57 3.86
CA THR A 245 18.96 -3.90 3.64
C THR A 245 20.17 -4.73 4.07
N ARG A 246 20.02 -6.04 4.36
CA ARG A 246 21.15 -6.89 4.80
C ARG A 246 22.29 -6.94 3.80
N ASN A 247 21.97 -7.03 2.52
CA ASN A 247 22.93 -7.05 1.42
C ASN A 247 22.83 -5.75 0.60
N SER A 248 22.86 -4.63 1.31
CA SER A 248 22.84 -3.29 0.73
C SER A 248 24.12 -2.51 1.04
N TRP A 249 24.45 -1.56 0.18
CA TRP A 249 25.54 -0.61 0.38
C TRP A 249 24.96 0.80 0.43
N PHE A 250 25.52 1.68 1.25
CA PHE A 250 25.03 3.05 1.37
C PHE A 250 26.16 4.08 1.44
N ASP A 251 25.82 5.31 1.08
CA ASP A 251 26.69 6.48 1.16
C ASP A 251 25.85 7.73 1.44
N GLU A 252 26.07 8.39 2.58
CA GLU A 252 25.29 9.55 3.00
C GLU A 252 25.63 10.84 2.24
N SER A 253 26.82 10.92 1.64
CA SER A 253 27.31 12.11 0.92
C SER A 253 26.77 12.20 -0.51
N MET A 254 26.34 11.06 -1.06
CA MET A 254 25.95 10.91 -2.44
C MET A 254 24.50 11.37 -2.68
N ASN A 255 24.25 12.03 -3.82
CA ASN A 255 22.87 12.36 -4.20
C ASN A 255 22.20 11.25 -5.02
N LEU A 256 20.87 11.30 -5.11
CA LEU A 256 20.08 10.27 -5.78
C LEU A 256 20.44 10.06 -7.26
N LYS A 257 20.92 11.08 -7.98
CA LYS A 257 21.33 10.97 -9.39
C LYS A 257 22.67 10.24 -9.54
N GLU A 258 23.61 10.54 -8.66
CA GLU A 258 24.87 9.80 -8.56
C GLU A 258 24.62 8.35 -8.18
N CYS A 259 23.71 8.11 -7.22
CA CYS A 259 23.29 6.78 -6.80
C CYS A 259 22.73 5.95 -7.97
N ALA A 260 21.85 6.55 -8.77
CA ALA A 260 21.32 5.92 -9.97
C ALA A 260 22.41 5.57 -10.99
N SER A 261 23.37 6.49 -11.18
CA SER A 261 24.48 6.30 -12.12
C SER A 261 25.44 5.20 -11.66
N LEU A 262 25.70 5.13 -10.35
CA LEU A 262 26.52 4.09 -9.74
C LEU A 262 25.87 2.71 -9.87
N CYS A 263 24.57 2.62 -9.57
CA CYS A 263 23.79 1.40 -9.73
C CYS A 263 23.76 0.93 -11.19
N LEU A 264 23.56 1.85 -12.15
CA LEU A 264 23.49 1.49 -13.56
C LEU A 264 24.81 0.89 -14.08
N ARG A 265 25.95 1.44 -13.63
CA ARG A 265 27.30 0.96 -13.98
C ARG A 265 27.64 -0.39 -13.36
N ASN A 266 27.05 -0.71 -12.21
CA ASN A 266 27.26 -2.00 -11.55
C ASN A 266 26.17 -2.98 -11.97
N CYS A 267 26.47 -3.93 -12.86
CA CYS A 267 25.48 -4.88 -13.37
C CYS A 267 24.83 -5.77 -12.30
N SER A 268 25.45 -5.91 -11.13
CA SER A 268 24.86 -6.64 -10.01
C SER A 268 23.85 -5.81 -9.21
N CYS A 269 23.80 -4.49 -9.40
CA CYS A 269 22.86 -3.65 -8.68
C CYS A 269 21.42 -3.91 -9.14
N THR A 270 20.52 -4.19 -8.20
CA THR A 270 19.11 -4.55 -8.45
C THR A 270 18.13 -3.43 -8.12
N ALA A 271 18.48 -2.51 -7.22
CA ALA A 271 17.67 -1.33 -6.89
C ALA A 271 18.49 -0.23 -6.18
N TYR A 272 17.92 0.98 -6.10
CA TYR A 272 18.46 2.06 -5.26
C TYR A 272 17.38 2.96 -4.61
N ALA A 273 17.74 3.69 -3.56
CA ALA A 273 16.90 4.67 -2.86
C ALA A 273 17.75 5.74 -2.16
N ASN A 274 17.10 6.77 -1.60
CA ASN A 274 17.75 7.67 -0.64
C ASN A 274 17.93 6.93 0.70
N SER A 275 19.07 7.11 1.36
CA SER A 275 19.32 6.52 2.69
C SER A 275 18.72 7.35 3.82
N ASP A 276 18.59 8.68 3.65
CA ASP A 276 17.86 9.58 4.54
C ASP A 276 16.71 10.25 3.77
N ILE A 277 15.51 10.25 4.35
CA ILE A 277 14.29 10.83 3.75
C ILE A 277 13.95 12.23 4.30
N ARG A 278 14.71 12.73 5.27
CA ARG A 278 14.52 14.08 5.85
C ARG A 278 14.92 15.17 4.84
N GLY A 279 14.29 16.34 4.94
CA GLY A 279 14.72 17.54 4.20
C GLY A 279 14.65 17.47 2.66
N GLY A 280 13.86 16.57 2.08
CA GLY A 280 13.77 16.37 0.62
C GLY A 280 14.55 15.15 0.10
N GLY A 281 15.21 14.40 0.99
CA GLY A 281 15.90 13.15 0.68
C GLY A 281 17.37 13.34 0.31
N SER A 282 18.25 12.57 0.96
CA SER A 282 19.70 12.61 0.76
C SER A 282 20.33 11.23 0.95
N GLY A 283 21.57 11.09 0.47
CA GLY A 283 22.31 9.84 0.51
C GLY A 283 21.87 8.83 -0.55
N CYS A 284 22.57 7.72 -0.59
CA CYS A 284 22.42 6.62 -1.53
C CYS A 284 22.31 5.31 -0.77
N LEU A 285 21.39 4.45 -1.19
CA LEU A 285 21.23 3.08 -0.72
C LEU A 285 21.08 2.20 -1.96
N LEU A 286 21.93 1.18 -2.11
CA LEU A 286 21.99 0.26 -3.25
C LEU A 286 21.73 -1.17 -2.78
N TRP A 287 20.97 -1.94 -3.56
CA TRP A 287 20.76 -3.38 -3.37
C TRP A 287 21.44 -4.17 -4.48
N PHE A 288 21.92 -5.37 -4.16
CA PHE A 288 22.60 -6.27 -5.12
C PHE A 288 21.96 -7.65 -5.25
N ASP A 289 21.00 -7.97 -4.39
CA ASP A 289 20.30 -9.25 -4.36
C ASP A 289 18.81 -9.08 -4.69
N ASP A 290 18.04 -10.15 -4.51
CA ASP A 290 16.59 -10.12 -4.60
C ASP A 290 15.99 -9.08 -3.64
N LEU A 291 14.88 -8.47 -4.08
CA LEU A 291 14.19 -7.42 -3.32
C LEU A 291 13.09 -8.05 -2.47
N ILE A 292 13.27 -8.02 -1.15
CA ILE A 292 12.49 -8.85 -0.21
C ILE A 292 11.86 -7.99 0.88
N ASP A 293 10.76 -8.47 1.47
CA ASP A 293 10.00 -7.80 2.55
C ASP A 293 9.57 -6.35 2.25
N ILE A 294 9.28 -6.07 0.98
CA ILE A 294 8.64 -4.82 0.56
C ILE A 294 7.15 -4.90 0.96
N ARG A 295 6.57 -3.84 1.50
CA ARG A 295 5.15 -3.81 1.93
C ARG A 295 4.49 -2.51 1.49
N ASP A 296 3.18 -2.53 1.22
CA ASP A 296 2.42 -1.31 0.95
C ASP A 296 2.21 -0.51 2.25
N PHE A 297 2.55 0.77 2.22
CA PHE A 297 2.55 1.69 3.36
C PHE A 297 1.94 3.02 2.90
N THR A 298 0.63 2.99 2.64
CA THR A 298 -0.14 4.08 2.01
C THR A 298 -0.08 5.43 2.73
N GLN A 299 0.29 5.47 4.02
CA GLN A 299 0.29 6.71 4.82
C GLN A 299 1.68 7.28 5.17
N ASN A 300 2.78 6.55 4.99
CA ASN A 300 4.15 7.01 5.31
C ASN A 300 5.25 6.25 4.55
N GLY A 301 4.92 5.67 3.39
CA GLY A 301 5.83 4.81 2.66
C GLY A 301 6.97 5.57 1.99
N GLN A 302 8.09 4.86 1.84
CA GLN A 302 9.30 5.34 1.20
C GLN A 302 9.24 5.06 -0.31
N GLU A 303 10.22 5.61 -1.04
CA GLU A 303 10.34 5.43 -2.48
C GLU A 303 11.67 4.76 -2.83
N PHE A 304 11.63 3.77 -3.71
CA PHE A 304 12.82 3.13 -4.26
C PHE A 304 12.69 2.88 -5.76
N TYR A 305 13.81 2.61 -6.40
CA TYR A 305 13.96 2.48 -7.83
C TYR A 305 14.51 1.10 -8.16
N ALA A 306 13.68 0.19 -8.68
CA ALA A 306 14.14 -1.15 -9.07
C ALA A 306 14.70 -1.12 -10.49
N ARG A 307 15.80 -1.83 -10.72
CA ARG A 307 16.41 -2.00 -12.05
C ARG A 307 15.58 -2.95 -12.91
N MET A 308 15.24 -2.48 -14.11
CA MET A 308 14.36 -3.14 -15.08
C MET A 308 14.93 -3.01 -16.49
N ALA A 309 14.55 -3.90 -17.41
CA ALA A 309 14.94 -3.80 -18.81
C ALA A 309 14.48 -2.46 -19.42
N ALA A 310 15.21 -1.93 -20.41
CA ALA A 310 14.86 -0.68 -21.10
C ALA A 310 13.38 -0.62 -21.50
N SER A 311 12.88 -1.67 -22.15
CA SER A 311 11.49 -1.79 -22.61
C SER A 311 10.45 -1.60 -21.50
N GLU A 312 10.72 -2.09 -20.29
CA GLU A 312 9.82 -1.98 -19.14
C GLU A 312 9.96 -0.64 -18.41
N SER A 313 11.19 -0.10 -18.35
CA SER A 313 11.45 1.23 -17.80
C SER A 313 10.82 2.33 -18.66
N GLU A 314 10.87 2.18 -19.98
CA GLU A 314 10.22 3.03 -20.98
C GLU A 314 8.70 2.85 -20.98
N ALA A 315 8.19 1.65 -20.73
CA ALA A 315 6.76 1.41 -20.49
C ALA A 315 6.25 2.14 -19.22
N SER A 316 7.09 2.25 -18.18
CA SER A 316 6.74 3.01 -16.97
C SER A 316 6.77 4.52 -17.20
N SER A 317 7.77 5.01 -17.95
CA SER A 317 7.88 6.42 -18.31
C SER A 317 6.86 6.82 -19.37
N SER A 318 6.35 5.88 -20.19
CA SER A 318 5.25 6.10 -21.14
C SER A 318 3.87 6.07 -20.49
N ILE A 319 3.67 5.43 -19.33
CA ILE A 319 2.43 5.57 -18.55
C ILE A 319 2.41 6.91 -17.80
N ASN A 320 3.53 7.29 -17.16
CA ASN A 320 3.69 8.63 -16.56
C ASN A 320 3.81 9.75 -17.60
N SER A 321 4.26 9.43 -18.81
CA SER A 321 4.19 10.32 -19.97
C SER A 321 2.93 10.15 -20.80
N SER A 322 2.03 9.19 -20.55
CA SER A 322 0.70 9.20 -21.17
C SER A 322 -0.19 10.20 -20.44
N SER A 323 -0.03 10.35 -19.12
CA SER A 323 -0.67 11.43 -18.37
C SER A 323 -0.03 12.80 -18.64
N LYS A 324 1.30 12.87 -18.85
CA LYS A 324 1.98 14.12 -19.27
C LYS A 324 1.91 14.42 -20.79
N LYS A 325 1.82 13.44 -21.68
CA LYS A 325 1.60 13.59 -23.15
C LYS A 325 0.14 13.89 -23.42
N LYS A 326 -0.83 13.34 -22.69
CA LYS A 326 -2.22 13.84 -22.78
C LYS A 326 -2.30 15.30 -22.32
N LYS A 327 -1.61 15.69 -21.24
CA LYS A 327 -1.55 17.12 -20.83
C LYS A 327 -0.77 18.01 -21.82
N LYS A 328 0.36 17.56 -22.37
CA LYS A 328 1.15 18.34 -23.36
C LYS A 328 0.52 18.35 -24.77
N GLN A 329 -0.10 17.26 -25.24
CA GLN A 329 -0.88 17.27 -26.48
C GLN A 329 -2.13 18.12 -26.34
N VAL A 330 -2.83 18.10 -25.20
CA VAL A 330 -3.97 19.02 -24.96
C VAL A 330 -3.49 20.47 -24.93
N ILE A 331 -2.36 20.78 -24.28
CA ILE A 331 -1.83 22.16 -24.25
C ILE A 331 -1.30 22.60 -25.62
N VAL A 332 -0.62 21.76 -26.39
CA VAL A 332 -0.15 22.11 -27.74
C VAL A 332 -1.31 22.22 -28.73
N ILE A 333 -2.32 21.34 -28.64
CA ILE A 333 -3.56 21.47 -29.42
C ILE A 333 -4.30 22.76 -29.01
N PHE A 334 -4.39 23.08 -27.72
CA PHE A 334 -4.99 24.35 -27.29
C PHE A 334 -4.18 25.56 -27.75
N ILE A 335 -2.84 25.56 -27.68
CA ILE A 335 -2.01 26.70 -28.11
C ILE A 335 -2.02 26.85 -29.63
N SER A 336 -2.02 25.75 -30.40
CA SER A 336 -2.15 25.78 -31.86
C SER A 336 -3.57 26.16 -32.30
N ILE A 337 -4.61 25.69 -31.62
CA ILE A 337 -6.00 26.08 -31.91
C ILE A 337 -6.25 27.52 -31.45
N THR A 338 -5.75 27.99 -30.31
CA THR A 338 -5.88 29.41 -29.91
C THR A 338 -5.04 30.31 -30.81
N GLY A 339 -3.85 29.88 -31.24
CA GLY A 339 -3.06 30.62 -32.21
C GLY A 339 -3.81 30.79 -33.54
N ILE A 340 -4.41 29.72 -34.07
CA ILE A 340 -5.16 29.76 -35.34
C ILE A 340 -6.54 30.42 -35.16
N VAL A 341 -7.21 30.27 -34.01
CA VAL A 341 -8.54 30.86 -33.72
C VAL A 341 -8.44 32.31 -33.24
N PHE A 342 -7.29 32.82 -32.79
CA PHE A 342 -7.11 34.25 -32.49
C PHE A 342 -6.35 34.98 -33.59
N LEU A 343 -5.36 34.35 -34.23
CA LEU A 343 -4.65 34.99 -35.35
C LEU A 343 -5.45 34.88 -36.66
N SER A 344 -6.24 33.83 -36.89
CA SER A 344 -7.04 33.79 -38.12
C SER A 344 -8.19 34.80 -38.11
N PRO A 345 -8.96 35.07 -37.03
CA PRO A 345 -9.97 36.13 -37.07
C PRO A 345 -9.35 37.51 -37.08
N VAL A 346 -8.15 37.71 -36.54
CA VAL A 346 -7.44 39.00 -36.68
C VAL A 346 -6.90 39.18 -38.09
N LEU A 347 -6.35 38.13 -38.72
CA LEU A 347 -5.91 38.15 -40.12
C LEU A 347 -7.10 38.22 -41.08
N ILE A 348 -8.20 37.54 -40.76
CA ILE A 348 -9.48 37.58 -41.48
C ILE A 348 -10.16 38.93 -41.24
N LEU A 349 -10.15 39.52 -40.06
CA LEU A 349 -10.65 40.89 -39.83
C LEU A 349 -9.73 41.94 -40.44
N TYR A 350 -8.43 41.70 -40.54
CA TYR A 350 -7.48 42.56 -41.25
C TYR A 350 -7.71 42.47 -42.76
N VAL A 351 -7.88 41.26 -43.30
CA VAL A 351 -8.24 41.02 -44.70
C VAL A 351 -9.67 41.47 -44.98
N LEU A 352 -10.62 41.37 -44.05
CA LEU A 352 -12.00 41.84 -44.15
C LEU A 352 -12.12 43.33 -43.91
N LYS A 353 -11.23 43.98 -43.15
CA LYS A 353 -11.12 45.46 -43.12
C LYS A 353 -10.45 45.96 -44.39
N LYS A 354 -9.42 45.28 -44.88
CA LYS A 354 -8.77 45.60 -46.17
C LYS A 354 -9.75 45.36 -47.33
N ARG A 355 -10.53 44.28 -47.28
CA ARG A 355 -11.60 43.95 -48.23
C ARG A 355 -12.82 44.82 -48.03
N LYS A 356 -13.30 45.18 -46.82
CA LYS A 356 -14.35 46.19 -46.57
C LYS A 356 -13.90 47.59 -46.96
N LYS A 357 -12.61 47.90 -46.94
CA LYS A 357 -12.08 49.15 -47.52
C LYS A 357 -12.12 49.11 -49.06
N GLN A 358 -12.05 47.93 -49.67
CA GLN A 358 -12.30 47.73 -51.10
C GLN A 358 -13.78 47.48 -51.46
N LEU A 359 -14.60 46.98 -50.53
CA LEU A 359 -16.03 46.68 -50.67
C LEU A 359 -16.87 47.89 -50.32
N LYS A 360 -16.47 48.79 -49.41
CA LYS A 360 -17.04 50.15 -49.35
C LYS A 360 -16.70 50.98 -50.60
N LYS A 361 -15.65 50.60 -51.33
CA LYS A 361 -15.37 51.14 -52.67
C LYS A 361 -16.21 50.44 -53.77
N LYS A 362 -16.87 49.32 -53.45
CA LYS A 362 -17.64 48.50 -54.40
C LYS A 362 -19.15 48.46 -54.12
N GLU A 363 -19.63 48.70 -52.89
CA GLU A 363 -21.05 48.89 -52.50
C GLU A 363 -21.61 50.25 -52.97
N TYR A 364 -20.79 51.06 -53.65
CA TYR A 364 -21.24 52.17 -54.48
C TYR A 364 -21.56 51.74 -55.93
N MET A 365 -21.33 50.46 -56.29
CA MET A 365 -21.54 49.90 -57.62
C MET A 365 -22.22 48.53 -57.50
N ASP A 366 -23.31 48.30 -58.23
CA ASP A 366 -24.14 47.07 -58.21
C ASP A 366 -24.90 46.82 -56.89
N HIS A 367 -26.20 47.09 -56.71
CA HIS A 367 -27.31 47.28 -57.65
C HIS A 367 -27.30 46.39 -58.89
N LYS A 368 -26.89 45.12 -58.75
CA LYS A 368 -27.10 44.15 -59.82
C LYS A 368 -27.10 42.71 -59.31
N SER A 369 -28.19 42.02 -59.66
CA SER A 369 -28.30 40.57 -59.87
C SER A 369 -28.03 39.67 -58.65
N LYS A 370 -29.07 39.14 -57.99
CA LYS A 370 -29.97 38.02 -58.38
C LYS A 370 -29.31 36.63 -58.31
N GLU A 371 -30.11 35.70 -57.72
CA GLU A 371 -30.12 34.23 -57.84
C GLU A 371 -28.90 33.48 -57.28
N GLY A 372 -29.00 32.41 -56.50
CA GLY A 372 -30.10 31.58 -55.98
C GLY A 372 -29.47 30.39 -55.21
N GLU A 373 -30.27 29.73 -54.34
CA GLU A 373 -30.19 28.33 -53.84
C GLU A 373 -28.87 27.82 -53.18
N ASN A 374 -28.81 26.89 -52.22
CA ASN A 374 -29.76 26.18 -51.35
C ASN A 374 -28.90 25.40 -50.30
N ASN A 375 -29.58 24.92 -49.25
CA ASN A 375 -29.33 23.75 -48.39
C ASN A 375 -28.76 23.90 -46.96
N GLU A 376 -29.71 23.70 -46.02
CA GLU A 376 -29.75 22.71 -44.91
C GLU A 376 -28.64 22.73 -43.85
N GLY A 377 -28.89 22.67 -42.53
CA GLY A 377 -30.12 22.54 -41.76
C GLY A 377 -29.71 22.30 -40.30
N GLN A 378 -30.35 22.95 -39.34
CA GLN A 378 -30.40 22.49 -37.95
C GLN A 378 -31.51 23.24 -37.21
N GLU A 379 -32.53 22.49 -36.81
CA GLU A 379 -33.63 22.94 -35.97
C GLU A 379 -33.10 23.61 -34.71
N HIS A 380 -33.49 24.85 -34.47
CA HIS A 380 -33.38 25.47 -33.15
C HIS A 380 -34.75 25.97 -32.74
N LEU A 381 -35.17 25.61 -31.53
CA LEU A 381 -36.39 26.10 -30.91
C LEU A 381 -36.38 27.64 -30.94
N ASP A 382 -37.29 28.23 -31.70
CA ASP A 382 -37.52 29.68 -31.78
C ASP A 382 -38.27 30.13 -30.51
N LEU A 383 -37.52 30.39 -29.43
CA LEU A 383 -38.02 31.11 -28.27
C LEU A 383 -37.37 32.50 -28.20
N PRO A 384 -38.13 33.57 -27.91
CA PRO A 384 -37.61 34.92 -27.82
C PRO A 384 -36.73 35.06 -26.57
N LEU A 385 -35.46 35.41 -26.78
CA LEU A 385 -34.48 35.62 -25.72
C LEU A 385 -34.72 36.97 -25.02
N PHE A 386 -35.02 36.96 -23.72
CA PHE A 386 -35.01 38.14 -22.87
C PHE A 386 -33.57 38.52 -22.52
N ASP A 387 -33.24 39.80 -22.66
CA ASP A 387 -31.96 40.33 -22.20
C ASP A 387 -31.91 40.39 -20.67
N LEU A 388 -30.71 40.28 -20.10
CA LEU A 388 -30.46 40.32 -18.67
C LEU A 388 -31.03 41.58 -18.02
N ASP A 389 -30.84 42.73 -18.66
CA ASP A 389 -31.32 44.02 -18.15
C ASP A 389 -32.86 44.03 -18.02
N THR A 390 -33.55 43.27 -18.88
CA THR A 390 -35.00 43.09 -18.78
C THR A 390 -35.39 42.26 -17.56
N LEU A 391 -34.65 41.18 -17.27
CA LEU A 391 -34.90 40.31 -16.12
C LEU A 391 -34.53 40.97 -14.78
N LEU A 392 -33.43 41.73 -14.74
CA LEU A 392 -33.02 42.51 -13.56
C LEU A 392 -34.07 43.57 -13.22
N ASN A 393 -34.55 44.32 -14.21
CA ASN A 393 -35.62 45.29 -13.98
C ASN A 393 -36.93 44.61 -13.58
N ALA A 394 -37.30 43.52 -14.25
CA ALA A 394 -38.56 42.82 -13.97
C ALA A 394 -38.61 42.23 -12.56
N THR A 395 -37.48 41.76 -12.02
CA THR A 395 -37.39 41.12 -10.70
C THR A 395 -36.93 42.06 -9.58
N ASN A 396 -36.70 43.35 -9.87
CA ASN A 396 -36.06 44.31 -8.97
C ASN A 396 -34.73 43.78 -8.43
N ASN A 397 -33.80 43.48 -9.34
CA ASN A 397 -32.48 42.90 -9.07
C ASN A 397 -32.55 41.63 -8.19
N PHE A 398 -33.49 40.74 -8.49
CA PHE A 398 -33.74 39.52 -7.72
C PHE A 398 -33.94 39.78 -6.21
N SER A 399 -34.69 40.84 -5.86
CA SER A 399 -34.99 41.19 -4.47
C SER A 399 -35.62 40.01 -3.72
N ARG A 400 -35.23 39.85 -2.45
CA ARG A 400 -35.79 38.83 -1.55
C ARG A 400 -37.29 38.99 -1.36
N ASP A 401 -37.82 40.22 -1.46
CA ASP A 401 -39.25 40.51 -1.34
C ASP A 401 -40.07 39.91 -2.49
N ASN A 402 -39.42 39.65 -3.63
CA ASN A 402 -40.02 39.03 -4.79
C ASN A 402 -39.86 37.51 -4.82
N LYS A 403 -39.31 36.88 -3.78
CA LYS A 403 -39.10 35.43 -3.77
C LYS A 403 -40.42 34.69 -3.55
N LEU A 404 -40.83 33.91 -4.56
CA LEU A 404 -42.05 33.09 -4.52
C LEU A 404 -41.86 31.81 -3.71
N GLY A 405 -40.65 31.27 -3.64
CA GLY A 405 -40.33 30.07 -2.88
C GLY A 405 -38.93 29.54 -3.18
N GLU A 406 -38.46 28.61 -2.34
CA GLU A 406 -37.22 27.87 -2.54
C GLU A 406 -37.39 26.44 -2.03
N GLY A 407 -37.07 25.46 -2.88
CA GLY A 407 -36.96 24.05 -2.51
C GLY A 407 -35.57 23.51 -2.85
N GLY A 408 -35.41 22.18 -2.96
CA GLY A 408 -34.14 21.55 -3.36
C GLY A 408 -33.61 21.98 -4.75
N PHE A 409 -34.41 22.72 -5.52
CA PHE A 409 -34.13 23.15 -6.88
C PHE A 409 -33.95 24.67 -7.05
N ARG A 410 -33.48 25.39 -6.01
CA ARG A 410 -33.09 26.83 -6.03
C ARG A 410 -34.26 27.84 -6.01
N PRO A 411 -34.02 29.12 -5.67
CA PRO A 411 -35.08 30.10 -5.49
C PRO A 411 -35.77 30.50 -6.80
N VAL A 412 -37.07 30.76 -6.70
CA VAL A 412 -37.92 31.31 -7.76
C VAL A 412 -38.37 32.71 -7.36
N TYR A 413 -38.22 33.67 -8.26
CA TYR A 413 -38.59 35.07 -8.05
C TYR A 413 -39.79 35.46 -8.93
N LYS A 414 -40.67 36.31 -8.41
CA LYS A 414 -41.73 36.99 -9.14
C LYS A 414 -41.09 38.15 -9.91
N GLY A 415 -41.43 38.27 -11.19
CA GLY A 415 -41.08 39.44 -12.00
C GLY A 415 -42.30 40.00 -12.72
N ILE A 416 -42.23 41.26 -13.13
CA ILE A 416 -43.25 41.92 -13.94
C ILE A 416 -42.55 42.56 -15.15
N LEU A 417 -42.91 42.13 -16.37
CA LEU A 417 -42.37 42.70 -17.60
C LEU A 417 -42.94 44.11 -17.88
N GLN A 418 -42.31 44.86 -18.79
CA GLN A 418 -42.71 46.25 -19.12
C GLN A 418 -44.17 46.38 -19.57
N GLU A 419 -44.77 45.30 -20.09
CA GLU A 419 -46.17 45.23 -20.53
C GLU A 419 -47.14 44.80 -19.41
N GLY A 420 -46.67 44.68 -18.16
CA GLY A 420 -47.49 44.29 -16.99
C GLY A 420 -47.68 42.79 -16.81
N GLN A 421 -47.08 41.96 -17.68
CA GLN A 421 -47.16 40.51 -17.58
C GLN A 421 -46.35 39.98 -16.38
N GLU A 422 -47.01 39.24 -15.48
CA GLU A 422 -46.34 38.55 -14.37
C GLU A 422 -45.61 37.30 -14.86
N ILE A 423 -44.37 37.14 -14.39
CA ILE A 423 -43.50 36.01 -14.72
C ILE A 423 -42.88 35.41 -13.45
N ALA A 424 -42.48 34.15 -13.53
CA ALA A 424 -41.68 33.48 -12.51
C ALA A 424 -40.28 33.20 -13.08
N VAL A 425 -39.24 33.73 -12.43
CA VAL A 425 -37.84 33.63 -12.86
C VAL A 425 -37.08 32.72 -11.90
N LYS A 426 -36.56 31.60 -12.42
CA LYS A 426 -35.79 30.62 -11.66
C LYS A 426 -34.30 30.76 -11.95
N MET A 427 -33.49 31.00 -10.91
CA MET A 427 -32.05 31.28 -11.05
C MET A 427 -31.17 30.09 -10.67
N MET A 428 -30.06 29.89 -11.40
CA MET A 428 -29.05 28.88 -11.10
C MET A 428 -27.87 29.46 -10.29
N SER A 429 -27.37 28.74 -9.26
CA SER A 429 -26.11 29.03 -8.54
C SER A 429 -25.02 27.97 -8.79
N LYS A 430 -23.73 28.37 -8.72
CA LYS A 430 -22.51 27.60 -9.09
C LYS A 430 -22.20 26.35 -8.23
N THR A 431 -22.88 26.11 -7.11
CA THR A 431 -22.42 25.13 -6.09
C THR A 431 -22.87 23.67 -6.27
N SER A 432 -23.62 23.31 -7.33
CA SER A 432 -24.01 21.90 -7.54
C SER A 432 -23.17 21.22 -8.63
N ARG A 433 -22.52 20.10 -8.26
CA ARG A 433 -21.75 19.21 -9.17
C ARG A 433 -22.63 18.52 -10.25
N GLN A 434 -23.95 18.75 -10.24
CA GLN A 434 -24.93 18.08 -11.12
C GLN A 434 -25.80 19.06 -11.95
N GLY A 435 -25.59 20.38 -11.79
CA GLY A 435 -26.59 21.40 -12.11
C GLY A 435 -26.99 21.61 -13.58
N LEU A 436 -26.08 21.50 -14.55
CA LEU A 436 -26.42 21.79 -15.96
C LEU A 436 -27.24 20.66 -16.62
N LYS A 437 -26.96 19.41 -16.23
CA LYS A 437 -27.66 18.23 -16.78
C LYS A 437 -29.11 18.17 -16.29
N GLU A 438 -29.32 18.43 -15.01
CA GLU A 438 -30.67 18.51 -14.42
C GLU A 438 -31.49 19.66 -14.99
N PHE A 439 -30.85 20.82 -15.21
CA PHE A 439 -31.50 21.98 -15.84
C PHE A 439 -31.93 21.71 -17.29
N LYS A 440 -31.06 21.08 -18.09
CA LYS A 440 -31.43 20.65 -19.45
C LYS A 440 -32.62 19.69 -19.43
N ASN A 441 -32.63 18.72 -18.51
CA ASN A 441 -33.75 17.78 -18.38
C ASN A 441 -35.06 18.48 -17.96
N GLU A 442 -34.99 19.48 -17.08
CA GLU A 442 -36.16 20.25 -16.63
C GLU A 442 -36.72 21.12 -17.77
N VAL A 443 -35.86 21.85 -18.50
CA VAL A 443 -36.24 22.65 -19.68
C VAL A 443 -36.81 21.75 -20.78
N GLU A 444 -36.20 20.61 -21.04
CA GLU A 444 -36.69 19.63 -22.03
C GLU A 444 -38.04 19.04 -21.62
N SER A 445 -38.28 18.84 -20.32
CA SER A 445 -39.56 18.32 -19.81
C SER A 445 -40.67 19.36 -19.93
N ILE A 446 -40.41 20.62 -19.60
CA ILE A 446 -41.42 21.70 -19.67
C ILE A 446 -41.73 22.07 -21.12
N THR A 447 -40.74 22.05 -22.02
CA THR A 447 -40.98 22.32 -23.46
C THR A 447 -41.84 21.23 -24.12
N LYS A 448 -41.71 19.97 -23.69
CA LYS A 448 -42.52 18.85 -24.20
C LYS A 448 -43.92 18.75 -23.58
N LEU A 449 -44.15 19.33 -22.40
CA LEU A 449 -45.42 19.23 -21.66
C LEU A 449 -46.23 20.54 -21.78
N GLN A 450 -46.96 20.71 -22.88
CA GLN A 450 -47.92 21.82 -23.02
C GLN A 450 -49.32 21.38 -22.59
N HIS A 451 -49.76 21.82 -21.41
CA HIS A 451 -51.10 21.57 -20.90
C HIS A 451 -51.70 22.83 -20.27
N ARG A 452 -53.02 23.02 -20.40
CA ARG A 452 -53.75 24.21 -19.90
C ARG A 452 -53.59 24.52 -18.39
N ASN A 453 -53.19 23.52 -17.61
CA ASN A 453 -53.00 23.62 -16.16
C ASN A 453 -51.52 23.56 -15.75
N LEU A 454 -50.58 23.62 -16.70
CA LEU A 454 -49.14 23.65 -16.45
C LEU A 454 -48.56 25.01 -16.84
N VAL A 455 -47.52 25.44 -16.12
CA VAL A 455 -46.84 26.72 -16.36
C VAL A 455 -46.14 26.67 -17.72
N LYS A 456 -46.38 27.67 -18.57
CA LYS A 456 -45.75 27.77 -19.89
C LYS A 456 -44.35 28.38 -19.76
N LEU A 457 -43.35 27.72 -20.33
CA LEU A 457 -42.02 28.29 -20.48
C LEU A 457 -42.06 29.40 -21.54
N LEU A 458 -41.65 30.60 -21.16
CA LEU A 458 -41.59 31.76 -22.06
C LEU A 458 -40.22 31.92 -22.70
N ASP A 459 -39.15 31.67 -21.94
CA ASP A 459 -37.77 31.83 -22.40
C ASP A 459 -36.77 31.07 -21.51
N VAL A 460 -35.55 30.89 -22.01
CA VAL A 460 -34.38 30.34 -21.31
C VAL A 460 -33.15 31.19 -21.62
N ALA A 461 -32.72 31.99 -20.65
CA ALA A 461 -31.49 32.76 -20.74
C ALA A 461 -30.30 32.02 -20.07
N PHE A 462 -29.14 32.02 -20.73
CA PHE A 462 -27.89 31.51 -20.16
C PHE A 462 -26.94 32.67 -19.89
N MET A 463 -26.55 32.84 -18.62
CA MET A 463 -25.63 33.89 -18.21
C MET A 463 -24.32 33.29 -17.70
N ALA A 464 -23.20 33.82 -18.20
CA ALA A 464 -21.88 33.58 -17.61
C ALA A 464 -21.56 34.73 -16.66
N GLU A 465 -21.64 34.47 -15.36
CA GLU A 465 -21.43 35.47 -14.32
C GLU A 465 -19.96 35.95 -14.31
N LYS A 466 -19.76 37.22 -14.70
CA LYS A 466 -18.64 38.06 -14.26
C LYS A 466 -19.18 39.02 -13.21
N ASP A 467 -18.60 38.94 -12.02
CA ASP A 467 -18.65 39.91 -10.93
C ASP A 467 -20.04 40.42 -10.51
N VAL A 468 -20.69 39.63 -9.64
CA VAL A 468 -21.64 40.17 -8.66
C VAL A 468 -21.16 39.71 -7.28
N ASP A 469 -20.32 40.52 -6.66
CA ASP A 469 -20.08 40.42 -5.21
C ASP A 469 -21.32 41.02 -4.49
N LEU A 470 -22.00 40.18 -3.73
CA LEU A 470 -22.97 40.56 -2.69
C LEU A 470 -22.70 39.76 -1.41
#